data_AF-A0A8H2WGS1-F1
#
_entry.id   AF-A0A8H2WGS1-F1
#
_cell.length_a   1.000
_cell.length_b   1.000
_cell.length_c   1.000
_cell.angle_alpha   90.00
_cell.angle_beta   90.00
_cell.angle_gamma   90.00
#
_symmetry.space_group_name_H-M   'P 1'
#
loop_
_entity.id
_entity.type
_entity.pdbx_description
1 polymer ?
#
loop_
_entity_poly.entity_id
_entity_poly.type
_entity_poly.pdbx_seq_one_letter_code
_entity_poly.pdbx_strand_id
1 'polypeptide(L)'
;MCRLLIYKGTDAIELSHLLTRPCHSIINQAFDSRLRLDRRRPINGDGFGVGWYDEHELENPEEPSSTQGEPCIFNSVTPAWNNANLTRLAVKIKSPLVL
;
A
#
# COMPACT_ATOMS: atom_id res chain seq x y z
N MET A 1 3.73 -16.22 -5.82
CA MET A 1 2.31 -15.78 -5.77
C MET A 1 2.32 -14.43 -5.10
N CYS A 2 1.57 -13.46 -5.59
CA CYS A 2 1.47 -12.13 -4.97
C CYS A 2 0.10 -11.97 -4.30
N ARG A 3 -0.03 -10.95 -3.45
CA ARG A 3 -1.31 -10.47 -2.94
C ARG A 3 -1.44 -9.01 -3.32
N LEU A 4 -2.64 -8.60 -3.68
CA LEU A 4 -2.93 -7.25 -4.17
C LEU A 4 -4.04 -6.66 -3.31
N LEU A 5 -3.96 -5.35 -3.09
CA LEU A 5 -4.98 -4.56 -2.42
C LEU A 5 -5.18 -3.30 -3.27
N ILE A 6 -6.44 -2.97 -3.56
CA ILE A 6 -6.79 -1.74 -4.24
C ILE A 6 -7.82 -1.03 -3.38
N TYR A 7 -7.61 0.27 -3.17
CA TYR A 7 -8.60 1.15 -2.57
C TYR A 7 -8.94 2.26 -3.55
N LYS A 8 -10.24 2.51 -3.73
CA LYS A 8 -10.77 3.68 -4.41
C LYS A 8 -11.96 4.18 -3.60
N GLY A 9 -11.87 5.40 -3.09
CA GLY A 9 -12.92 6.03 -2.29
C GLY A 9 -13.15 7.47 -2.69
N THR A 10 -14.24 8.05 -2.18
CA THR A 10 -14.53 9.49 -2.28
C THR A 10 -13.62 10.28 -1.35
N ASP A 11 -13.38 9.76 -0.14
CA ASP A 11 -12.51 10.38 0.85
C ASP A 11 -11.15 9.67 0.90
N ALA A 12 -10.09 10.44 1.18
CA ALA A 12 -8.78 9.87 1.35
C ALA A 12 -8.69 8.99 2.61
N ILE A 13 -8.16 7.79 2.42
CA ILE A 13 -7.91 6.85 3.52
C ILE A 13 -6.44 6.89 3.93
N GLU A 14 -6.19 6.82 5.24
CA GLU A 14 -4.83 6.63 5.75
C GLU A 14 -4.31 5.24 5.36
N LEU A 15 -3.11 5.17 4.78
CA LEU A 15 -2.54 3.89 4.32
C LEU A 15 -2.48 2.83 5.43
N SER A 16 -2.33 3.23 6.70
CA SER A 16 -2.31 2.29 7.82
C SER A 16 -3.62 1.48 7.94
N HIS A 17 -4.75 2.05 7.55
CA HIS A 17 -6.05 1.37 7.54
C HIS A 17 -6.13 0.25 6.50
N LEU A 18 -5.25 0.27 5.50
CA LEU A 18 -5.16 -0.75 4.46
C LEU A 18 -4.00 -1.72 4.73
N LEU A 19 -2.85 -1.17 5.13
CA LEU A 19 -1.58 -1.88 5.12
C LEU A 19 -1.25 -2.58 6.45
N THR A 20 -1.53 -1.94 7.60
CA THR A 20 -0.98 -2.39 8.90
C THR A 20 -2.06 -2.70 9.95
N ARG A 21 -3.10 -1.87 10.08
CA ARG A 21 -4.11 -1.97 11.14
C ARG A 21 -5.07 -3.16 11.01
N PRO A 22 -5.53 -3.57 9.81
CA PRO A 22 -6.45 -4.70 9.72
C PRO A 22 -5.84 -5.98 10.30
N CYS A 23 -6.62 -6.75 11.05
CA CYS A 23 -6.18 -8.03 11.62
C CYS A 23 -5.64 -9.00 10.55
N HIS A 24 -6.20 -8.92 9.34
CA HIS A 24 -5.76 -9.66 8.15
C HIS A 24 -5.24 -8.70 7.07
N SER A 25 -4.44 -7.71 7.47
CA SER A 25 -3.85 -6.74 6.56
C SER A 25 -3.04 -7.38 5.44
N ILE A 26 -2.79 -6.63 4.36
CA ILE A 26 -1.96 -7.13 3.25
C ILE A 26 -0.55 -7.50 3.71
N ILE A 27 -0.01 -6.78 4.71
CA ILE A 27 1.28 -7.11 5.34
C ILE A 27 1.19 -8.44 6.09
N ASN A 28 0.11 -8.69 6.85
CA ASN A 28 -0.07 -9.97 7.53
C ASN A 28 -0.25 -11.12 6.52
N GLN A 29 -0.98 -10.88 5.44
CA GLN A 29 -1.15 -11.83 4.36
C GLN A 29 0.15 -12.12 3.59
N ALA A 30 1.19 -11.28 3.74
CA ALA A 30 2.49 -11.56 3.17
C ALA A 30 3.19 -12.74 3.87
N PHE A 31 2.95 -13.01 5.16
CA PHE A 31 3.51 -14.17 5.86
C PHE A 31 2.48 -15.22 6.29
N ASP A 32 1.26 -14.82 6.66
CA ASP A 32 0.14 -15.71 7.08
C ASP A 32 -1.09 -15.50 6.18
N SER A 33 -1.07 -16.14 5.02
CA SER A 33 -2.19 -16.08 4.07
C SER A 33 -3.11 -17.30 4.20
N ARG A 34 -4.22 -17.14 4.92
CA ARG A 34 -5.15 -18.23 5.28
C ARG A 34 -5.93 -18.83 4.11
N LEU A 35 -6.12 -18.08 3.04
CA LEU A 35 -6.82 -18.52 1.82
C LEU A 35 -5.84 -18.96 0.71
N ARG A 36 -4.60 -19.34 1.05
CA ARG A 36 -3.63 -19.86 0.08
C ARG A 36 -3.89 -21.34 -0.19
N LEU A 37 -4.17 -21.69 -1.44
CA LEU A 37 -4.34 -23.09 -1.87
C LEU A 37 -3.01 -23.87 -1.89
N ASP A 38 -1.94 -23.25 -2.41
CA ASP A 38 -0.60 -23.87 -2.45
C ASP A 38 0.18 -23.61 -1.16
N ARG A 39 0.36 -24.64 -0.33
CA ARG A 39 1.07 -24.53 0.96
C ARG A 39 2.59 -24.70 0.85
N ARG A 40 3.15 -25.00 -0.33
CA ARG A 40 4.60 -25.27 -0.51
C ARG A 40 5.46 -24.03 -0.34
N ARG A 41 4.92 -22.84 -0.64
CA ARG A 41 5.57 -21.54 -0.42
C ARG A 41 4.58 -20.63 0.29
N PRO A 42 4.49 -20.67 1.63
CA PRO A 42 3.42 -19.98 2.35
C PRO A 42 3.59 -18.46 2.40
N ILE A 43 4.78 -17.96 2.08
CA ILE A 43 5.21 -16.57 2.30
C ILE A 43 5.38 -15.81 0.97
N ASN A 44 5.09 -14.52 0.98
CA ASN A 44 5.37 -13.51 -0.04
C ASN A 44 6.50 -12.60 0.47
N GLY A 45 7.72 -13.12 0.50
CA GLY A 45 8.88 -12.45 1.09
C GLY A 45 9.78 -11.75 0.09
N ASP A 46 9.47 -11.84 -1.20
CA ASP A 46 10.33 -11.41 -2.31
C ASP A 46 10.24 -9.89 -2.59
N GLY A 47 9.57 -9.14 -1.72
CA GLY A 47 9.40 -7.69 -1.80
C GLY A 47 7.95 -7.24 -1.72
N PHE A 48 7.75 -5.92 -1.81
CA PHE A 48 6.44 -5.27 -1.87
C PHE A 48 6.53 -3.95 -2.64
N GLY A 49 5.36 -3.44 -3.02
CA GLY A 49 5.17 -2.08 -3.52
C GLY A 49 3.84 -1.53 -3.01
N VAL A 50 3.78 -0.22 -2.85
CA VAL A 50 2.54 0.55 -2.65
C VAL A 50 2.61 1.79 -3.53
N GLY A 51 1.55 2.03 -4.29
CA GLY A 51 1.30 3.22 -5.07
C GLY A 51 0.14 4.01 -4.49
N TRP A 52 0.22 5.33 -4.45
CA TRP A 52 -0.89 6.18 -4.04
C TRP A 52 -0.87 7.51 -4.81
N TYR A 53 -2.03 8.13 -4.94
CA TYR A 53 -2.17 9.46 -5.54
C TYR A 53 -2.27 10.51 -4.45
N ASP A 54 -1.58 11.64 -4.63
CA ASP A 54 -1.67 12.75 -3.68
C ASP A 54 -3.07 13.39 -3.75
N GLU A 55 -3.72 13.50 -2.58
CA GLU A 55 -5.03 14.14 -2.45
C GLU A 55 -4.94 15.62 -2.89
N HIS A 56 -3.85 16.32 -2.53
CA HIS A 56 -3.69 17.73 -2.83
C HIS A 56 -3.58 18.00 -4.35
N GLU A 57 -2.86 17.14 -5.09
CA GLU A 57 -2.74 17.26 -6.55
C GLU A 57 -4.04 16.93 -7.28
N LEU A 58 -4.88 16.08 -6.70
CA LEU A 58 -6.21 15.76 -7.22
C LEU A 58 -7.22 16.88 -6.97
N GLU A 59 -7.12 17.57 -5.84
CA GLU A 59 -8.02 18.66 -5.45
C GLU A 59 -7.66 20.02 -6.06
N ASN A 60 -6.38 20.26 -6.39
CA ASN A 60 -5.89 21.55 -6.89
C ASN A 60 -5.33 21.41 -8.32
N PRO A 61 -6.18 21.13 -9.33
CA PRO A 61 -5.71 20.90 -10.69
C PRO A 61 -5.10 22.14 -11.36
N GLU A 62 -5.34 23.33 -10.79
CA GLU A 62 -4.94 24.63 -11.35
C GLU A 62 -3.52 25.07 -10.92
N GLU A 63 -2.93 24.36 -9.93
CA GLU A 63 -1.51 24.50 -9.56
C GLU A 63 -0.74 23.22 -9.95
N PRO A 64 -0.48 23.01 -11.25
CA PRO A 64 0.14 21.80 -11.74
C PRO A 64 1.58 21.68 -11.22
N SER A 65 1.85 20.60 -10.47
CA SER A 65 3.21 20.15 -10.23
C SER A 65 3.75 19.48 -11.51
N SER A 66 5.08 19.38 -11.64
CA SER A 66 5.69 18.64 -12.74
C SER A 66 5.37 17.13 -12.73
N THR A 67 4.78 16.63 -11.63
CA THR A 67 4.44 15.22 -11.39
C THR A 67 2.93 14.98 -11.33
N GLN A 68 2.10 15.97 -11.70
CA GLN A 68 0.66 15.87 -11.56
C GLN A 68 0.09 14.66 -12.33
N GLY A 69 -0.69 13.84 -11.62
CA GLY A 69 -1.30 12.62 -12.18
C GLY A 69 -0.38 11.41 -12.18
N GLU A 70 0.87 11.54 -11.75
CA GLU A 70 1.76 10.41 -11.48
C GLU A 70 1.54 9.89 -10.04
N PRO A 71 1.52 8.55 -9.84
CA PRO A 71 1.42 8.01 -8.49
C PRO A 71 2.75 8.16 -7.75
N CYS A 72 2.68 8.43 -6.46
CA CYS A 72 3.78 8.19 -5.55
C CYS A 72 3.97 6.68 -5.37
N ILE A 73 5.21 6.19 -5.48
CA ILE A 73 5.54 4.76 -5.36
C ILE A 73 6.58 4.54 -4.27
N PHE A 74 6.28 3.63 -3.35
CA PHE A 74 7.25 3.11 -2.38
C PHE A 74 7.35 1.59 -2.51
N ASN A 75 8.55 1.09 -2.80
CA ASN A 75 8.81 -0.34 -2.98
C ASN A 75 10.07 -0.79 -2.26
N SER A 76 10.19 -2.11 -2.06
CA SER A 76 11.39 -2.73 -1.52
C SER A 76 11.50 -4.18 -1.92
N VAL A 77 12.73 -4.67 -2.05
CA VAL A 77 13.03 -6.11 -2.16
C VAL A 77 13.00 -6.83 -0.80
N THR A 78 12.91 -6.08 0.30
CA THR A 78 12.78 -6.65 1.65
C THR A 78 11.32 -6.99 1.95
N PRO A 79 11.06 -7.97 2.83
CA PRO A 79 9.70 -8.30 3.21
C PRO A 79 8.93 -7.13 3.85
N ALA A 80 7.65 -6.98 3.48
CA ALA A 80 6.80 -5.88 3.96
C ALA A 80 6.68 -5.83 5.50
N TRP A 81 6.59 -6.99 6.15
CA TRP A 81 6.43 -7.08 7.61
C TRP A 81 7.66 -6.62 8.41
N ASN A 82 8.83 -6.52 7.76
CA ASN A 82 10.07 -6.09 8.40
C ASN A 82 10.48 -4.65 8.01
N ASN A 83 9.59 -3.91 7.35
CA ASN A 83 9.89 -2.56 6.89
C ASN A 83 9.32 -1.50 7.85
N ALA A 84 10.16 -1.00 8.76
CA ALA A 84 9.76 0.04 9.71
C ALA A 84 9.40 1.37 9.02
N ASN A 85 10.01 1.66 7.87
CA ASN A 85 9.71 2.88 7.10
C ASN A 85 8.30 2.82 6.51
N LEU A 86 7.88 1.67 5.97
CA LEU A 86 6.50 1.44 5.52
C LEU A 86 5.51 1.75 6.65
N THR A 87 5.76 1.24 7.85
CA THR A 87 4.88 1.46 9.01
C THR A 87 4.82 2.93 9.42
N ARG A 88 5.97 3.64 9.41
CA ARG A 88 6.04 5.08 9.72
C ARG A 88 5.33 5.95 8.69
N LEU A 89 5.50 5.63 7.40
CA LEU A 89 4.85 6.34 6.30
C LEU A 89 3.34 6.06 6.27
N ALA A 90 2.94 4.82 6.55
CA ALA A 90 1.55 4.40 6.46
C ALA A 90 0.61 5.21 7.37
N VAL A 91 1.09 5.71 8.51
CA VAL A 91 0.29 6.53 9.44
C VAL A 91 0.28 8.03 9.12
N LYS A 92 0.95 8.45 8.03
CA LYS A 92 1.08 9.85 7.61
C LYS A 92 0.49 10.12 6.24
N ILE A 93 0.49 9.11 5.38
CA ILE A 93 0.00 9.23 4.00
C ILE A 93 -1.49 8.91 3.98
N LYS A 94 -2.24 9.79 3.31
CA LYS A 94 -3.63 9.57 2.94
C LYS A 94 -3.78 9.64 1.43
N SER A 95 -4.70 8.87 0.88
CA SER A 95 -5.02 8.93 -0.54
C SER A 95 -6.43 8.41 -0.84
N PRO A 96 -7.16 9.00 -1.80
CA PRO A 96 -8.42 8.44 -2.28
C PRO A 96 -8.22 7.24 -3.22
N LEU A 97 -7.00 6.97 -3.68
CA LEU A 97 -6.67 5.90 -4.63
C LEU A 97 -5.31 5.25 -4.30
N VAL A 98 -5.34 3.97 -3.92
CA VAL A 98 -4.15 3.21 -3.49
C VAL A 98 -4.09 1.87 -4.24
N LEU A 99 -2.88 1.49 -4.69
CA LEU A 99 -2.55 0.23 -5.36
C LEU A 99 -1.36 -0.50 -4.71
#